data_AF-A0A8B8AN10-F1
#
_entry.id   AF-A0A8B8AN10-F1
#
_cell.length_a   1.000
_cell.length_b   1.000
_cell.length_c   1.000
_cell.angle_alpha   90.00
_cell.angle_beta   90.00
_cell.angle_gamma   90.00
#
_symmetry.space_group_name_H-M   'P 1'
#
loop_
_entity.id
_entity.type
_entity.pdbx_description
1 polymer ?
#
loop_
_entity_poly.entity_id
_entity_poly.type
_entity_poly.pdbx_seq_one_letter_code
_entity_poly.pdbx_strand_id
1 'polypeptide(L)'
;MACKLGFFGSLCDTPCLPGFYGKNCAGACHPLCSVEECDPRYGCKPTTAEIIPRTNSACKLGYFGIVCDTPCLPGFYGKNCAGACHPLCSEEECDPRYGCKPTTAEIIPRTNSERSLLIGTEDVTERILSPSEFKTSFLLLGMGGVICVFLFVIVLQLCKKSHSKRRKNICISRRK
;
A
#
# COMPACT_ATOMS: atom_id res chain seq x y z
N MET A 1 -7.30 -10.77 -21.47
CA MET A 1 -6.15 -11.70 -21.52
C MET A 1 -4.90 -10.94 -21.10
N ALA A 2 -3.81 -11.62 -20.79
CA ALA A 2 -2.62 -10.97 -20.30
C ALA A 2 -1.43 -11.39 -21.17
N CYS A 3 -0.62 -10.43 -21.65
CA CYS A 3 0.32 -10.67 -22.74
C CYS A 3 1.47 -11.61 -22.36
N LYS A 4 2.11 -12.20 -23.38
CA LYS A 4 3.38 -12.92 -23.21
C LYS A 4 4.48 -11.94 -22.76
N LEU A 5 5.51 -12.47 -22.08
CA LEU A 5 6.67 -11.69 -21.68
C LEU A 5 7.31 -11.02 -22.91
N GLY A 6 7.69 -9.75 -22.78
CA GLY A 6 8.27 -8.96 -23.86
C GLY A 6 7.26 -8.29 -24.78
N PHE A 7 5.97 -8.35 -24.47
CA PHE A 7 4.90 -7.79 -25.30
C PHE A 7 3.85 -7.04 -24.48
N PHE A 8 3.23 -6.04 -25.11
CA PHE A 8 2.15 -5.22 -24.56
C PHE A 8 1.11 -4.85 -25.64
N GLY A 9 0.09 -4.09 -25.25
CA GLY A 9 -1.01 -3.64 -26.11
C GLY A 9 -2.27 -4.49 -25.97
N SER A 10 -3.38 -4.00 -26.52
CA SER A 10 -4.69 -4.68 -26.45
C SER A 10 -4.71 -6.04 -27.16
N LEU A 11 -3.87 -6.20 -28.18
CA LEU A 11 -3.71 -7.43 -28.97
C LEU A 11 -2.44 -8.22 -28.62
N CYS A 12 -1.57 -7.71 -27.74
CA CYS A 12 -0.30 -8.34 -27.36
C CYS A 12 0.71 -8.56 -28.51
N ASP A 13 0.61 -7.74 -29.56
CA ASP A 13 1.47 -7.83 -30.74
C ASP A 13 2.62 -6.81 -30.73
N THR A 14 2.61 -5.86 -29.79
CA THR A 14 3.64 -4.82 -29.68
C THR A 14 4.77 -5.30 -28.76
N PRO A 15 6.03 -5.37 -29.22
CA PRO A 15 7.16 -5.73 -28.36
C PRO A 15 7.47 -4.61 -27.36
N CYS A 16 8.10 -4.94 -26.24
CA CYS A 16 8.53 -3.92 -25.28
C CYS A 16 9.49 -2.91 -25.91
N LEU A 17 9.36 -1.66 -25.47
CA LEU A 17 10.30 -0.62 -25.80
C LEU A 17 11.68 -0.94 -25.20
N PRO A 18 12.77 -0.43 -25.80
CA PRO A 18 14.11 -0.61 -25.25
C PRO A 18 14.17 -0.13 -23.79
N GLY A 19 14.76 -0.93 -22.91
CA GLY A 19 14.82 -0.64 -21.47
C GLY A 19 13.61 -1.16 -20.66
N PHE A 20 12.58 -1.71 -21.30
CA PHE A 20 11.42 -2.31 -20.62
C PHE A 20 11.33 -3.81 -20.84
N TYR A 21 10.80 -4.53 -19.86
CA TYR A 21 10.69 -5.98 -19.92
C TYR A 21 9.48 -6.55 -19.19
N GLY A 22 9.28 -7.85 -19.39
CA GLY A 22 8.30 -8.63 -18.66
C GLY A 22 6.90 -8.57 -19.29
N LYS A 23 5.90 -8.87 -18.48
CA LYS A 23 4.51 -8.97 -18.94
C LYS A 23 3.90 -7.58 -19.06
N ASN A 24 3.30 -7.28 -20.20
CA ASN A 24 2.80 -5.94 -20.52
C ASN A 24 3.89 -4.85 -20.39
N CYS A 25 5.17 -5.22 -20.46
CA CYS A 25 6.32 -4.30 -20.31
C CYS A 25 6.28 -3.47 -19.02
N ALA A 26 5.73 -4.05 -17.95
CA ALA A 26 5.58 -3.37 -16.66
C ALA A 26 6.88 -3.30 -15.85
N GLY A 27 7.91 -4.05 -16.24
CA GLY A 27 9.24 -3.98 -15.65
C GLY A 27 10.14 -3.06 -16.46
N ALA A 28 11.09 -2.41 -15.81
CA ALA A 28 12.14 -1.66 -16.47
C ALA A 28 13.52 -2.08 -16.01
N CYS A 29 14.42 -2.15 -16.96
CA CYS A 29 15.80 -2.53 -16.75
C CYS A 29 16.50 -1.49 -15.89
N HIS A 30 17.34 -1.98 -14.99
CA HIS A 30 18.06 -1.09 -14.07
C HIS A 30 18.94 -0.11 -14.88
N PRO A 31 19.10 1.16 -14.46
CA PRO A 31 19.89 2.14 -15.20
C PRO A 31 21.39 1.77 -15.38
N LEU A 32 21.93 0.88 -14.54
CA LEU A 32 23.29 0.34 -14.70
C LEU A 32 23.41 -0.79 -15.74
N CYS A 33 22.29 -1.23 -16.30
CA CYS A 33 22.24 -2.25 -17.33
C CYS A 33 21.97 -1.53 -18.64
N SER A 34 22.84 -1.76 -19.62
CA SER A 34 22.68 -1.13 -20.92
C SER A 34 21.38 -1.60 -21.59
N VAL A 35 20.83 -0.76 -22.47
CA VAL A 35 19.63 -1.08 -23.24
C VAL A 35 19.82 -2.37 -24.06
N GLU A 36 21.04 -2.62 -24.53
CA GLU A 36 21.43 -3.82 -25.28
C GLU A 36 21.45 -5.10 -24.41
N GLU A 37 21.72 -4.96 -23.10
CA GLU A 37 21.73 -6.05 -22.12
C GLU A 37 20.36 -6.34 -21.51
N CYS A 38 19.41 -5.42 -21.73
CA CYS A 38 18.04 -5.52 -21.27
C CYS A 38 17.24 -6.51 -22.13
N ASP A 39 17.08 -7.75 -21.66
CA ASP A 39 16.21 -8.72 -22.32
C ASP A 39 14.74 -8.28 -22.16
N PRO A 40 13.95 -8.16 -23.23
CA PRO A 40 12.56 -7.70 -23.13
C PRO A 40 11.65 -8.67 -22.36
N ARG A 41 12.05 -9.92 -22.13
CA ARG A 41 11.28 -10.89 -21.35
C ARG A 41 11.71 -10.91 -19.90
N TYR A 42 13.01 -10.92 -19.65
CA TYR A 42 13.58 -11.20 -18.33
C TYR A 42 14.34 -10.03 -17.70
N GLY A 43 14.51 -8.94 -18.44
CA GLY A 43 15.31 -7.80 -18.05
C GLY A 43 16.79 -8.10 -18.13
N CYS A 44 17.56 -7.46 -17.26
CA CYS A 44 19.01 -7.59 -17.27
C CYS A 44 19.46 -8.98 -16.82
N LYS A 45 20.43 -9.57 -17.56
CA LYS A 45 21.04 -10.84 -17.15
C LYS A 45 21.63 -10.73 -15.74
N PRO A 46 21.51 -11.78 -14.90
CA PRO A 46 22.00 -11.75 -13.53
C PRO A 46 23.53 -11.61 -13.37
N THR A 47 24.31 -11.55 -14.45
CA THR A 47 25.79 -11.65 -14.41
C THR A 47 26.54 -10.32 -14.44
N THR A 48 25.86 -9.18 -14.47
CA THR A 48 26.47 -7.86 -14.19
C THR A 48 25.71 -7.13 -13.07
N ALA A 49 24.46 -7.53 -12.83
CA ALA A 49 23.57 -7.05 -11.78
C ALA A 49 23.77 -7.70 -10.40
N GLU A 50 24.63 -8.72 -10.28
CA GLU A 50 25.09 -9.20 -8.95
C GLU A 50 26.09 -8.22 -8.30
N ILE A 51 26.58 -7.23 -9.08
CA ILE A 51 27.26 -6.00 -8.62
C ILE A 51 26.33 -4.78 -8.77
N ILE A 52 25.01 -4.96 -8.93
CA ILE A 52 24.11 -4.03 -8.25
C ILE A 52 24.07 -4.65 -6.86
N PRO A 53 24.80 -4.11 -5.86
CA PRO A 53 24.70 -4.67 -4.54
C PRO A 53 23.22 -4.70 -4.24
N ARG A 54 22.71 -5.89 -3.92
CA ARG A 54 21.53 -6.00 -3.09
C ARG A 54 21.94 -5.31 -1.80
N THR A 55 21.82 -3.99 -1.78
CA THR A 55 22.05 -3.21 -0.58
C THR A 55 20.96 -3.71 0.36
N ASN A 56 21.37 -4.45 1.39
CA ASN A 56 20.48 -4.83 2.47
C ASN A 56 19.89 -3.58 3.18
N SER A 57 20.33 -2.38 2.80
CA SER A 57 19.75 -1.07 3.05
C SER A 57 18.99 -0.56 1.82
N ALA A 58 17.66 -0.55 1.88
CA ALA A 58 16.85 0.09 0.84
C ALA A 58 17.17 1.60 0.81
N CYS A 59 17.65 2.10 -0.33
CA CYS A 59 17.92 3.53 -0.47
C CYS A 59 16.65 4.37 -0.28
N LYS A 60 16.84 5.65 0.08
CA LYS A 60 15.75 6.63 0.03
C LYS A 60 15.17 6.70 -1.38
N LEU A 61 13.88 7.02 -1.48
CA LEU A 61 13.21 7.21 -2.76
C LEU A 61 13.98 8.24 -3.61
N GLY A 62 14.17 7.93 -4.89
CA GLY A 62 14.90 8.78 -5.82
C GLY A 62 16.40 8.56 -5.85
N TYR A 63 16.93 7.54 -5.16
CA TYR A 63 18.35 7.26 -5.10
C TYR A 63 18.65 5.77 -5.24
N PHE A 64 19.84 5.47 -5.76
CA PHE A 64 20.39 4.13 -5.90
C PHE A 64 21.91 4.12 -5.68
N GLY A 65 22.54 2.94 -5.82
CA GLY A 65 23.96 2.72 -5.63
C GLY A 65 24.31 2.11 -4.27
N ILE A 66 25.56 1.68 -4.12
CA ILE A 66 26.06 0.95 -2.93
C ILE A 66 25.85 1.76 -1.64
N VAL A 67 26.04 3.08 -1.73
CA VAL A 67 25.95 4.03 -0.62
C VAL A 67 24.75 5.00 -0.74
N CYS A 68 23.85 4.79 -1.70
CA CYS A 68 22.62 5.57 -1.90
C CYS A 68 22.83 7.09 -2.14
N ASP A 69 23.93 7.47 -2.78
CA ASP A 69 24.30 8.85 -3.12
C ASP A 69 23.91 9.25 -4.54
N THR A 70 23.63 8.28 -5.40
CA THR A 70 23.35 8.52 -6.82
C THR A 70 21.85 8.73 -7.04
N PRO A 71 21.40 9.88 -7.60
CA PRO A 71 19.99 10.12 -7.87
C PRO A 71 19.50 9.26 -9.05
N CYS A 72 18.20 8.97 -9.12
CA CYS A 72 17.63 8.24 -10.26
C CYS A 72 17.86 8.98 -11.58
N LEU A 73 18.10 8.21 -12.64
CA LEU A 73 18.14 8.71 -14.00
C LEU A 73 16.74 9.15 -14.44
N PRO A 74 16.63 10.08 -15.42
CA PRO A 74 15.36 10.45 -16.03
C PRO A 74 14.58 9.21 -16.47
N GLY A 75 13.27 9.19 -16.20
CA GLY A 75 12.41 8.04 -16.49
C GLY A 75 12.40 6.95 -15.42
N PHE A 76 13.21 7.04 -14.36
CA PHE A 76 13.24 6.06 -13.26
C PHE A 76 12.86 6.67 -11.92
N TYR A 77 12.22 5.87 -11.06
CA TYR A 77 11.76 6.33 -9.76
C TYR A 77 11.76 5.25 -8.67
N GLY A 78 11.52 5.71 -7.44
CA GLY A 78 11.29 4.83 -6.29
C GLY A 78 12.58 4.46 -5.55
N LYS A 79 12.53 3.39 -4.76
CA LYS A 79 13.70 2.91 -4.00
C LYS A 79 14.63 2.17 -4.93
N ASN A 80 15.93 2.47 -4.85
CA ASN A 80 16.94 1.90 -5.74
C ASN A 80 16.61 2.11 -7.23
N CYS A 81 15.79 3.11 -7.56
CA CYS A 81 15.33 3.41 -8.92
C CYS A 81 14.75 2.20 -9.67
N ALA A 82 14.09 1.29 -8.93
CA ALA A 82 13.56 0.05 -9.47
C ALA A 82 12.24 0.22 -10.24
N GLY A 83 11.59 1.38 -10.13
CA GLY A 83 10.43 1.74 -10.94
C GLY A 83 10.86 2.52 -12.18
N ALA A 84 10.13 2.38 -13.28
CA ALA A 84 10.23 3.29 -14.41
C ALA A 84 8.89 3.94 -14.71
N CYS A 85 8.98 5.20 -15.08
CA CYS A 85 7.87 6.01 -15.53
C CYS A 85 7.26 5.42 -16.79
N HIS A 86 5.94 5.57 -16.89
CA HIS A 86 5.20 5.05 -18.03
C HIS A 86 5.65 5.78 -19.32
N PRO A 87 5.74 5.13 -20.48
CA PRO A 87 6.19 5.77 -21.72
C PRO A 87 5.32 6.95 -22.21
N LEU A 88 4.07 7.09 -21.74
CA LEU A 88 3.21 8.25 -22.03
C LEU A 88 3.43 9.44 -21.07
N CYS A 89 4.30 9.30 -20.08
CA CYS A 89 4.65 10.32 -19.12
C CYS A 89 5.95 10.98 -19.55
N SER A 90 5.94 12.30 -19.68
CA SER A 90 7.13 13.04 -20.10
C SER A 90 8.22 12.96 -19.01
N GLU A 91 9.48 13.17 -19.40
CA GLU A 91 10.60 13.15 -18.44
C GLU A 91 10.44 14.20 -17.33
N GLU A 92 9.81 15.32 -17.64
CA GLU A 92 9.52 16.43 -16.72
C GLU A 92 8.33 16.17 -15.77
N GLU A 93 7.47 15.20 -16.11
CA GLU A 93 6.37 14.71 -15.25
C GLU A 93 6.79 13.50 -14.39
N CYS A 94 7.92 12.87 -14.71
CA CYS A 94 8.46 11.73 -14.01
C CYS A 94 9.24 12.17 -12.76
N ASP A 95 8.58 12.16 -11.60
CA ASP A 95 9.25 12.43 -10.32
C ASP A 95 10.14 11.25 -9.91
N PRO A 96 11.43 11.45 -9.57
CA PRO A 96 12.34 10.35 -9.25
C PRO A 96 11.95 9.60 -7.96
N ARG A 97 11.06 10.13 -7.12
CA ARG A 97 10.60 9.46 -5.90
C ARG A 97 9.30 8.72 -6.12
N TYR A 98 8.36 9.33 -6.84
CA TYR A 98 6.97 8.87 -6.92
C TYR A 98 6.55 8.41 -8.32
N GLY A 99 7.36 8.66 -9.34
CA GLY A 99 7.06 8.35 -10.73
C GLY A 99 6.16 9.41 -11.34
N CYS A 100 5.30 8.98 -12.27
CA CYS A 100 4.41 9.88 -12.98
C CYS A 100 3.32 10.43 -12.07
N LYS A 101 3.16 11.76 -12.10
CA LYS A 101 1.97 12.38 -11.49
C LYS A 101 0.73 11.83 -12.19
N PRO A 102 -0.34 11.46 -11.46
CA PRO A 102 -1.58 11.08 -12.11
C PRO A 102 -2.09 12.27 -12.91
N THR A 103 -2.03 12.18 -14.23
CA THR A 103 -2.76 13.12 -15.08
C THR A 103 -4.23 12.80 -14.91
N THR A 104 -5.03 13.83 -14.65
CA THR A 104 -6.49 13.75 -14.41
C THR A 104 -7.26 13.04 -15.55
N ALA A 105 -6.59 12.71 -16.67
CA ALA A 105 -7.11 12.01 -17.84
C ALA A 105 -7.22 10.48 -17.70
N GLU A 106 -6.63 9.82 -16.70
CA GLU A 106 -6.76 8.36 -16.51
C GLU A 106 -7.90 7.92 -15.58
N ILE A 107 -8.78 8.84 -15.17
CA ILE A 107 -10.06 8.45 -14.56
C ILE A 107 -11.08 8.16 -15.67
N ILE A 108 -10.80 7.18 -16.52
CA ILE A 108 -11.89 6.40 -17.15
C ILE A 108 -12.04 5.15 -16.27
N PRO A 109 -13.00 5.12 -15.34
CA PRO A 109 -13.31 3.88 -14.64
C PRO A 109 -13.94 2.94 -15.69
N ARG A 110 -13.14 2.04 -16.28
CA ARG A 110 -13.69 0.82 -16.88
C ARG A 110 -14.13 -0.12 -15.77
N THR A 111 -15.18 0.26 -15.06
CA THR A 111 -16.01 -0.65 -14.29
C THR A 111 -17.42 -0.10 -14.29
N ASN A 112 -18.32 -0.74 -15.04
CA ASN A 112 -19.75 -0.74 -14.74
C ASN A 112 -19.93 -1.36 -13.35
N SER A 113 -19.76 -0.57 -12.30
CA SER A 113 -20.24 -0.88 -10.96
C SER A 113 -20.38 0.45 -10.23
N GLU A 114 -21.62 0.86 -10.06
CA GLU A 114 -22.01 2.07 -9.36
C GLU A 114 -21.43 2.10 -7.95
N ARG A 115 -20.45 2.99 -7.71
CA ARG A 115 -20.34 3.72 -6.45
C ARG A 115 -19.45 4.95 -6.64
N SER A 116 -20.09 6.10 -6.76
CA SER A 116 -19.44 7.41 -6.74
C SER A 116 -18.56 7.54 -5.49
N LEU A 117 -17.27 7.86 -5.66
CA LEU A 117 -16.53 8.54 -4.61
C LEU A 117 -15.62 9.60 -5.24
N LEU A 118 -16.02 10.84 -4.97
CA LEU A 118 -15.33 12.06 -5.35
C LEU A 118 -13.94 12.07 -4.71
N ILE A 119 -12.90 12.26 -5.52
CA ILE A 119 -11.65 12.84 -5.05
C ILE A 119 -11.36 14.00 -5.99
N GLY A 120 -11.90 15.17 -5.62
CA GLY A 120 -11.48 16.45 -6.19
C GLY A 120 -10.15 16.83 -5.57
N THR A 121 -9.21 17.25 -6.41
CA THR A 121 -7.99 17.93 -6.01
C THR A 121 -8.27 19.43 -5.81
N GLU A 122 -7.43 20.06 -4.97
CA GLU A 122 -7.29 21.51 -4.70
C GLU A 122 -8.32 22.04 -3.68
N ASP A 123 -7.98 22.71 -2.57
CA ASP A 123 -6.76 23.42 -2.18
C ASP A 123 -6.78 23.71 -0.65
N VAL A 124 -5.61 23.98 -0.06
CA VAL A 124 -5.36 24.54 1.30
C VAL A 124 -5.58 23.63 2.54
N THR A 125 -4.47 23.39 3.25
CA THR A 125 -4.32 22.77 4.60
C THR A 125 -4.28 21.24 4.66
N GLU A 126 -3.19 20.64 4.17
CA GLU A 126 -2.75 19.35 4.70
C GLU A 126 -2.35 19.54 6.17
N ARG A 127 -3.28 19.30 7.10
CA ARG A 127 -2.87 18.85 8.43
C ARG A 127 -2.20 17.50 8.22
N ILE A 128 -0.88 17.48 8.32
CA ILE A 128 -0.13 16.28 8.67
C ILE A 128 -0.71 15.81 10.02
N LEU A 129 -1.67 14.90 9.99
CA LEU A 129 -2.09 14.17 11.18
C LEU A 129 -1.45 12.80 11.13
N SER A 130 -0.34 12.73 11.84
CA SER A 130 0.46 11.58 12.21
C SER A 130 -0.33 10.26 12.33
N PRO A 131 0.33 9.10 12.13
CA PRO A 131 -0.27 7.77 12.30
C PRO A 131 -0.64 7.42 13.77
N SER A 132 -0.72 8.43 14.64
CA SER A 132 -1.01 8.31 16.08
C SER A 132 -2.49 8.50 16.45
N GLU A 133 -3.31 9.16 15.63
CA GLU A 133 -4.69 9.55 16.03
C GLU A 133 -5.76 8.50 15.67
N PHE A 134 -5.50 7.60 14.71
CA PHE A 134 -6.48 6.57 14.32
C PHE A 134 -6.62 5.44 15.37
N LYS A 135 -5.63 5.32 16.27
CA LYS A 135 -5.62 4.29 17.32
C LYS A 135 -6.52 4.66 18.50
N THR A 136 -6.65 5.95 18.80
CA THR A 136 -7.30 6.45 20.03
C THR A 136 -8.82 6.33 19.96
N SER A 137 -9.44 6.63 18.82
CA SER A 137 -10.91 6.57 18.66
C SER A 137 -11.46 5.14 18.71
N PHE A 138 -10.77 4.16 18.12
CA PHE A 138 -11.17 2.75 18.20
C PHE A 138 -10.97 2.15 19.60
N LEU A 139 -9.93 2.59 20.33
CA LEU A 139 -9.71 2.17 21.71
C LEU A 139 -10.81 2.67 22.65
N LEU A 140 -11.29 3.91 22.49
CA LEU A 140 -12.36 4.45 23.34
C LEU A 140 -13.71 3.73 23.13
N LEU A 141 -14.08 3.44 21.87
CA LEU A 141 -15.30 2.69 21.55
C LEU A 141 -15.22 1.22 22.01
N GLY A 142 -14.06 0.58 21.86
CA GLY A 142 -13.83 -0.79 22.32
C GLY A 142 -13.86 -0.94 23.84
N MET A 143 -13.21 -0.02 24.56
CA MET A 143 -13.16 -0.04 26.02
C MET A 143 -14.53 0.25 26.66
N GLY A 144 -15.34 1.13 26.04
CA GLY A 144 -16.71 1.40 26.49
C GLY A 144 -17.58 0.14 26.48
N GLY A 145 -17.49 -0.66 25.42
CA GLY A 145 -18.23 -1.93 25.32
C GLY A 145 -17.83 -2.95 26.39
N VAL A 146 -16.53 -3.13 26.63
CA VAL A 146 -16.02 -4.09 27.62
C VAL A 146 -16.42 -3.70 29.04
N ILE A 147 -16.35 -2.40 29.37
CA ILE A 147 -16.76 -1.88 30.68
C ILE A 147 -18.27 -2.09 30.88
N CYS A 148 -19.10 -1.78 29.88
CA CYS A 148 -20.55 -2.01 29.95
C CYS A 148 -20.90 -3.48 30.19
N VAL A 149 -20.23 -4.41 29.50
CA VAL A 149 -20.42 -5.85 29.69
C VAL A 149 -20.00 -6.29 31.10
N PHE A 150 -18.86 -5.80 31.60
CA PHE A 150 -18.41 -6.11 32.95
C PHE A 150 -19.39 -5.61 34.02
N LEU A 151 -19.87 -4.37 33.91
CA LEU A 151 -20.86 -3.80 34.83
C LEU A 151 -22.17 -4.58 34.79
N PHE A 152 -22.63 -4.97 33.59
CA PHE A 152 -23.83 -5.80 33.45
C PHE A 152 -23.68 -7.16 34.14
N VAL A 153 -22.54 -7.83 33.98
CA VAL A 153 -22.25 -9.11 34.65
C VAL A 153 -22.20 -8.92 36.17
N ILE A 154 -21.57 -7.86 36.69
CA ILE A 154 -21.54 -7.56 38.13
C ILE A 154 -22.97 -7.36 38.65
N VAL A 155 -23.81 -6.60 37.95
CA VAL A 155 -25.22 -6.41 38.30
C VAL A 155 -25.95 -7.75 38.32
N LEU A 156 -25.77 -8.62 37.33
CA LEU A 156 -26.38 -9.95 37.32
C LEU A 156 -25.90 -10.82 38.50
N GLN A 157 -24.62 -10.77 38.85
CA GLN A 157 -24.08 -11.50 40.00
C GLN A 157 -24.60 -10.95 41.33
N LEU A 158 -24.77 -9.64 41.45
CA LEU A 158 -25.38 -8.99 42.63
C LEU A 158 -26.87 -9.27 42.72
N CYS A 159 -27.60 -9.24 41.61
CA CYS A 159 -29.00 -9.66 41.53
C CYS A 159 -29.15 -11.14 41.91
N LYS A 160 -28.26 -12.02 41.44
CA LYS A 160 -28.24 -13.43 41.81
C LYS A 160 -27.88 -13.64 43.28
N LYS A 161 -26.93 -12.87 43.83
CA LYS A 161 -26.56 -12.88 45.25
C LYS A 161 -27.68 -12.34 46.14
N SER A 162 -28.34 -11.27 45.73
CA SER A 162 -29.51 -10.68 46.40
C SER A 162 -30.69 -11.64 46.38
N HIS A 163 -30.98 -12.27 45.23
CA HIS A 163 -32.02 -13.29 45.11
C HIS A 163 -31.70 -14.56 45.90
N SER A 164 -30.43 -14.99 45.95
CA SER A 164 -29.97 -16.12 46.78
C SER A 164 -30.05 -15.80 48.28
N LYS A 165 -29.67 -14.58 48.69
CA LYS A 165 -29.81 -14.10 50.08
C LYS A 165 -31.28 -13.93 50.48
N ARG A 166 -32.13 -13.45 49.57
CA ARG A 166 -33.59 -13.33 49.76
C ARG A 166 -34.27 -14.71 49.83
N ARG A 167 -33.87 -15.68 49.00
CA ARG A 167 -34.31 -17.10 49.12
C ARG A 167 -33.88 -17.74 50.44
N LYS A 168 -32.64 -17.53 50.89
CA LYS A 168 -32.15 -18.05 52.18
C LYS A 168 -32.89 -17.43 53.38
N ASN A 169 -33.14 -16.11 53.36
CA ASN A 169 -33.89 -15.44 54.42
C ASN A 169 -35.38 -15.86 54.46
N ILE A 170 -36.01 -16.12 53.30
CA ILE A 170 -37.37 -16.66 53.21
C ILE A 170 -37.45 -18.10 53.75
N CYS A 171 -36.44 -18.95 53.51
CA CYS A 171 -36.39 -20.30 54.08
C CYS A 171 -36.07 -20.32 55.58
N ILE A 172 -35.33 -19.33 56.12
CA ILE A 172 -35.05 -19.20 57.56
C ILE A 172 -36.28 -18.65 58.31
N SER A 173 -37.05 -17.74 57.70
CA SER A 173 -38.27 -17.18 58.29
C SER A 173 -39.45 -18.17 58.42
N ARG A 174 -39.32 -19.41 57.90
CA ARG A 174 -40.36 -20.46 58.02
C ARG A 174 -40.03 -21.56 59.05
N ARG A 175 -38.93 -21.43 59.81
CA ARG A 175 -38.49 -22.39 60.85
C ARG A 175 -38.39 -21.79 62.25
N LYS A 176 -39.09 -20.68 62.51
CA LYS A 176 -39.30 -20.15 63.86
C LYS A 176 -40.79 -20.05 64.14
#